data_AF-A0A961C0E0-F1
#
_entry.id   AF-A0A961C0E0-F1
#
_cell.length_a   1.000
_cell.length_b   1.000
_cell.length_c   1.000
_cell.angle_alpha   90.00
_cell.angle_beta   90.00
_cell.angle_gamma   90.00
#
_symmetry.space_group_name_H-M   'P 1'
#
loop_
_entity.id
_entity.type
_entity.pdbx_description
1 polymer ?
#
loop_
_entity_poly.entity_id
_entity_poly.type
_entity_poly.pdbx_seq_one_letter_code
_entity_poly.pdbx_strand_id
1 'polypeptide(L)'
;MTIPPDLQHRPTGTAAPRQVPDKPSVDGLEDRWAPVWAQQGTYRFDRARALALPREQVYAIDTPPPTASGSLHVGHVFSYTHTDALARYQRMTGKEV
;
A
#
# COMPACT_ATOMS: atom_id res chain seq x y z
N MET A 1 -19.43 2.36 47.09
CA MET A 1 -19.31 1.94 45.66
C MET A 1 -19.71 3.16 44.84
N THR A 2 -18.73 3.94 44.39
CA THR A 2 -18.92 5.28 43.84
C THR A 2 -18.36 5.27 42.43
N ILE A 3 -19.21 5.55 41.43
CA ILE A 3 -18.80 5.59 40.01
C ILE A 3 -18.02 6.89 39.77
N PRO A 4 -16.82 6.85 39.14
CA PRO A 4 -16.10 8.07 38.78
C PRO A 4 -16.82 8.80 37.63
N PRO A 5 -17.04 10.12 37.72
CA PRO A 5 -17.54 10.91 36.61
C PRO A 5 -16.33 11.42 35.83
N ASP A 6 -16.04 10.81 34.67
CA ASP A 6 -15.38 11.49 33.54
C ASP A 6 -15.17 10.49 32.38
N LEU A 7 -16.27 10.14 31.72
CA LEU A 7 -16.22 9.79 30.30
C LEU A 7 -16.65 11.04 29.53
N GLN A 8 -15.70 11.97 29.36
CA GLN A 8 -15.85 13.06 28.42
C GLN A 8 -16.11 12.46 27.04
N HIS A 9 -17.35 12.61 26.61
CA HIS A 9 -17.81 12.32 25.26
C HIS A 9 -16.92 13.11 24.30
N ARG A 10 -15.91 12.45 23.68
CA ARG A 10 -15.22 13.04 22.52
C ARG A 10 -16.32 13.45 21.55
N PRO A 11 -16.41 14.72 21.13
CA PRO A 11 -17.38 15.10 20.14
C PRO A 11 -17.14 14.21 18.92
N THR A 12 -18.12 13.36 18.61
CA THR A 12 -18.17 12.61 17.37
C THR A 12 -18.32 13.65 16.27
N GLY A 13 -17.20 14.17 15.78
CA GLY A 13 -17.19 15.03 14.62
C GLY A 13 -17.95 14.31 13.52
N THR A 14 -19.07 14.89 13.09
CA THR A 14 -19.92 14.33 12.05
C THR A 14 -19.05 14.15 10.82
N ALA A 15 -18.67 12.90 10.51
CA ALA A 15 -17.96 12.59 9.29
C ALA A 15 -18.85 13.05 8.13
N ALA A 16 -18.37 13.99 7.32
CA ALA A 16 -19.11 14.49 6.17
C ALA A 16 -19.55 13.31 5.30
N PRO A 17 -20.78 13.34 4.74
CA PRO A 17 -21.27 12.25 3.90
C PRO A 17 -20.28 11.99 2.78
N ARG A 18 -19.85 10.74 2.66
CA ARG A 18 -18.86 10.31 1.67
C ARG A 18 -19.52 10.37 0.29
N GLN A 19 -19.33 11.47 -0.42
CA GLN A 19 -19.86 11.63 -1.78
C GLN A 19 -19.01 10.81 -2.75
N VAL A 20 -19.63 9.81 -3.38
CA VAL A 20 -19.03 9.02 -4.47
C VAL A 20 -19.57 9.61 -5.78
N PRO A 21 -18.72 10.01 -6.74
CA PRO A 21 -19.18 10.55 -8.01
C PRO A 21 -19.98 9.51 -8.81
N ASP A 22 -21.02 9.94 -9.52
CA ASP A 22 -21.78 9.08 -10.45
C ASP A 22 -20.90 8.51 -11.58
N LYS A 23 -19.82 9.21 -11.91
CA LYS A 23 -18.81 8.80 -12.90
C LYS A 23 -17.41 8.95 -12.29
N PRO A 24 -16.87 7.87 -11.69
CA PRO A 24 -15.50 7.87 -11.19
C PRO A 24 -14.51 8.06 -12.35
N SER A 25 -13.46 8.85 -12.13
CA SER A 25 -12.30 8.97 -13.02
C SER A 25 -11.02 8.60 -12.29
N VAL A 26 -10.00 8.21 -13.04
CA VAL A 26 -8.64 7.98 -12.54
C VAL A 26 -7.77 9.25 -12.59
N ASP A 27 -8.27 10.32 -13.22
CA ASP A 27 -7.53 11.57 -13.40
C ASP A 27 -7.05 12.15 -12.06
N GLY A 28 -5.76 12.48 -12.00
CA GLY A 28 -5.12 13.05 -10.82
C GLY A 28 -4.99 12.10 -9.61
N LEU A 29 -5.45 10.84 -9.70
CA LEU A 29 -5.27 9.88 -8.62
C LEU A 29 -3.80 9.52 -8.41
N GLU A 30 -3.04 9.32 -9.49
CA GLU A 30 -1.62 9.00 -9.39
C GLU A 30 -0.83 10.18 -8.80
N ASP A 31 -1.06 11.39 -9.28
CA ASP A 31 -0.44 12.62 -8.76
C ASP A 31 -0.71 12.82 -7.26
N ARG A 32 -1.89 12.39 -6.79
CA ARG A 32 -2.26 12.44 -5.39
C ARG A 32 -1.63 11.32 -4.57
N TRP A 33 -1.72 10.07 -5.03
CA TRP A 33 -1.39 8.90 -4.21
C TRP A 33 0.08 8.50 -4.27
N ALA A 34 0.77 8.71 -5.39
CA ALA A 34 2.20 8.44 -5.51
C ALA A 34 3.03 9.16 -4.43
N PRO A 35 2.88 10.48 -4.19
CA PRO A 35 3.63 11.14 -3.14
C PRO A 35 3.22 10.68 -1.73
N VAL A 36 1.95 10.37 -1.51
CA VAL A 36 1.47 9.85 -0.21
C VAL A 36 2.14 8.52 0.11
N TRP A 37 2.15 7.57 -0.83
CA TRP A 37 2.78 6.27 -0.63
C TRP A 37 4.30 6.37 -0.49
N ALA A 38 4.94 7.29 -1.22
CA ALA A 38 6.36 7.56 -1.08
C ALA A 38 6.70 8.10 0.32
N GLN A 39 5.94 9.09 0.81
CA GLN A 39 6.13 9.67 2.15
C GLN A 39 5.89 8.66 3.27
N GLN A 40 4.89 7.79 3.10
CA GLN A 40 4.60 6.72 4.06
C GLN A 40 5.60 5.56 3.99
N GLY A 41 6.46 5.51 2.96
CA GLY A 41 7.33 4.38 2.71
C GLY A 41 6.55 3.09 2.45
N THR A 42 5.35 3.17 1.84
CA THR A 42 4.43 2.04 1.64
C THR A 42 5.07 0.81 0.97
N TYR A 43 6.08 1.05 0.13
CA TYR A 43 6.81 0.01 -0.61
C TYR A 43 8.25 -0.21 -0.12
N ARG A 44 8.64 0.41 1.00
CA ARG A 44 10.00 0.32 1.52
C ARG A 44 10.18 -1.00 2.27
N PHE A 45 11.14 -1.81 1.83
CA PHE A 45 11.53 -3.03 2.53
C PHE A 45 12.26 -2.69 3.84
N ASP A 46 11.79 -3.22 4.97
CA ASP A 46 12.46 -3.09 6.26
C ASP A 46 13.40 -4.28 6.51
N ARG A 47 14.68 -4.07 6.24
CA ARG A 47 15.72 -5.11 6.43
C ARG A 47 15.87 -5.54 7.89
N ALA A 48 15.74 -4.62 8.84
CA ALA A 48 15.92 -4.95 10.25
C ALA A 48 14.77 -5.86 10.73
N ARG A 49 13.54 -5.52 10.34
CA ARG A 49 12.36 -6.35 10.56
C ARG A 49 12.47 -7.71 9.87
N ALA A 50 12.89 -7.74 8.60
CA ALA A 50 13.05 -8.98 7.85
C ALA A 50 14.05 -9.95 8.50
N LEU A 51 15.13 -9.44 9.10
CA LEU A 51 16.12 -10.24 9.83
C LEU A 51 15.61 -10.74 11.19
N ALA A 52 14.62 -10.07 11.78
CA ALA A 52 14.01 -10.45 13.05
C ALA A 52 12.83 -11.43 12.89
N LEU A 53 12.28 -11.58 11.68
CA LEU A 53 11.16 -12.46 11.39
C LEU A 53 11.61 -13.85 10.90
N PRO A 54 10.77 -14.89 11.06
CA PRO A 54 10.97 -16.17 10.39
C PRO A 54 11.03 -16.02 8.86
N ARG A 55 11.82 -16.87 8.19
CA ARG A 55 12.09 -16.77 6.74
C ARG A 55 10.83 -16.81 5.88
N GLU A 56 9.80 -17.52 6.32
CA GLU A 56 8.50 -17.67 5.68
C GLU A 56 7.66 -16.39 5.68
N GLN A 57 7.98 -15.44 6.55
CA GLN A 57 7.38 -14.10 6.62
C GLN A 57 8.05 -13.10 5.68
N VAL A 58 9.13 -13.50 4.99
CA VAL A 58 9.78 -12.70 3.95
C VAL A 58 9.36 -13.23 2.58
N TYR A 59 8.74 -12.38 1.77
CA TYR A 59 8.36 -12.70 0.40
C TYR A 59 9.16 -11.84 -0.58
N ALA A 60 10.08 -12.46 -1.30
CA ALA A 60 10.91 -11.80 -2.30
C ALA A 60 10.44 -12.20 -3.70
N ILE A 61 10.43 -11.23 -4.61
CA ILE A 61 10.15 -11.46 -6.02
C ILE A 61 11.44 -11.20 -6.79
N ASP A 62 11.92 -12.21 -7.49
CA ASP A 62 13.01 -12.07 -8.45
C ASP A 62 12.41 -11.72 -9.82
N THR A 63 12.41 -10.44 -10.18
CA THR A 63 12.01 -10.02 -11.52
C THR A 63 13.23 -10.09 -12.44
N PRO A 64 13.12 -10.75 -13.61
CA PRO A 64 14.22 -10.75 -14.57
C PRO A 64 14.57 -9.29 -14.92
N PRO A 65 15.88 -8.95 -15.01
CA PRO A 65 16.28 -7.59 -15.31
C PRO A 65 15.65 -7.15 -16.65
N PRO A 66 15.03 -5.96 -16.73
CA PRO A 66 14.50 -5.47 -17.99
C PRO A 66 15.65 -5.41 -19.00
N THR A 67 15.45 -5.98 -20.18
CA THR A 67 16.43 -5.89 -21.26
C THR A 67 16.61 -4.43 -21.64
N ALA A 68 17.84 -3.91 -21.52
CA ALA A 68 18.16 -2.48 -21.63
C ALA A 68 18.19 -1.93 -23.07
N SER A 69 17.36 -2.46 -23.99
CA SER A 69 17.45 -2.16 -25.42
C SER A 69 16.26 -1.39 -26.02
N GLY A 70 15.39 -0.78 -25.19
CA GLY A 70 14.28 0.02 -25.71
C GLY A 70 13.44 0.72 -24.65
N SER A 71 12.36 1.37 -25.09
CA SER A 71 11.34 1.93 -24.20
C SER A 71 10.44 0.82 -23.64
N LEU A 72 9.86 1.05 -22.45
CA LEU A 72 8.86 0.15 -21.90
C LEU A 72 7.62 0.11 -22.82
N HIS A 73 7.29 -1.07 -23.33
CA HIS A 73 6.03 -1.32 -24.04
C HIS A 73 5.00 -2.06 -23.16
N VAL A 74 3.77 -2.22 -23.67
CA VAL A 74 2.63 -2.86 -22.98
C VAL A 74 2.93 -4.27 -22.43
N GLY A 75 3.90 -4.97 -23.01
CA GLY A 75 4.34 -6.27 -22.50
C GLY A 75 4.95 -6.19 -21.10
N HIS A 76 5.73 -5.15 -20.82
CA HIS A 76 6.24 -4.90 -19.47
C HIS A 76 5.12 -4.59 -18.48
N VAL A 77 4.13 -3.80 -18.90
CA VAL A 77 2.96 -3.48 -18.06
C VAL A 77 2.22 -4.75 -17.70
N PHE A 78 1.95 -5.60 -18.69
CA PHE A 78 1.32 -6.90 -18.46
C PHE A 78 2.13 -7.74 -17.47
N SER A 79 3.43 -7.89 -17.66
CA SER A 79 4.27 -8.70 -16.77
C SER A 79 4.35 -8.13 -15.34
N TYR A 80 4.66 -6.84 -15.18
CA TYR A 80 4.88 -6.25 -13.85
C TYR A 80 3.60 -6.06 -13.03
N THR A 81 2.44 -5.89 -13.67
CA THR A 81 1.16 -5.75 -12.95
C THR A 81 0.84 -7.01 -12.12
N HIS A 82 1.10 -8.20 -12.67
CA HIS A 82 0.87 -9.46 -11.94
C HIS A 82 1.77 -9.54 -10.70
N THR A 83 3.04 -9.21 -10.88
CA THR A 83 4.03 -9.19 -9.81
C THR A 83 3.66 -8.18 -8.71
N ASP A 84 3.27 -6.95 -9.08
CA ASP A 84 2.85 -5.92 -8.13
C ASP A 84 1.59 -6.32 -7.35
N ALA A 85 0.58 -6.91 -8.02
CA ALA A 85 -0.62 -7.41 -7.35
C ALA A 85 -0.30 -8.46 -6.29
N LEU A 86 0.61 -9.40 -6.60
CA LEU A 86 1.08 -10.40 -5.63
C LEU A 86 1.87 -9.76 -4.49
N ALA A 87 2.76 -8.82 -4.77
CA ALA A 87 3.51 -8.11 -3.74
C ALA A 87 2.59 -7.39 -2.75
N ARG A 88 1.55 -6.71 -3.26
CA ARG A 88 0.54 -6.04 -2.43
C ARG A 88 -0.25 -7.03 -1.60
N TYR A 89 -0.73 -8.11 -2.20
CA TYR A 89 -1.44 -9.16 -1.48
C TYR A 89 -0.61 -9.71 -0.31
N GLN A 90 0.65 -10.07 -0.56
CA GLN A 90 1.53 -10.62 0.47
C GLN A 90 1.83 -9.60 1.59
N ARG A 91 1.98 -8.31 1.24
CA ARG A 91 2.13 -7.24 2.23
C ARG A 91 0.87 -7.09 3.08
N MET A 92 -0.31 -7.14 2.46
CA MET A 92 -1.60 -7.06 3.15
C MET A 92 -1.89 -8.28 4.03
N THR A 93 -1.29 -9.44 3.74
CA THR A 93 -1.35 -10.63 4.60
C THR A 93 -0.25 -10.67 5.68
N GLY A 94 0.53 -9.60 5.81
CA GLY A 94 1.48 -9.39 6.91
C GLY A 94 2.92 -9.76 6.61
N LYS A 95 3.24 -10.22 5.39
CA LYS A 95 4.62 -10.51 4.99
C LYS A 95 5.43 -9.23 4.81
N GLU A 96 6.73 -9.34 5.04
CA GLU A 96 7.71 -8.35 4.64
C GLU A 96 8.08 -8.61 3.17
N VAL A 97 7.77 -7.63 2.30
CA VAL A 97 7.83 -7.74 0.83
C VAL A 97 8.70 -6.64 0.27
#